data_AF-K2EK79-F1
#
_entry.id   AF-K2EK79-F1
#
_cell.length_a   1.000
_cell.length_b   1.000
_cell.length_c   1.000
_cell.angle_alpha   90.00
_cell.angle_beta   90.00
_cell.angle_gamma   90.00
#
_symmetry.space_group_name_H-M   'P 1'
#
loop_
_entity.id
_entity.type
_entity.pdbx_description
1 polymer ?
#
loop_
_entity_poly.entity_id
_entity_poly.type
_entity_poly.pdbx_seq_one_letter_code
_entity_poly.pdbx_strand_id
1 'polypeptide(L)'
;MSKRFLRKIFFGLLSIWLGLLSAEGTAVPIIGRPCKNCKVVQATDVMTCECKNKNGDWEGASSVNVGDCGAAVFNCDGKLKCFCL
;
A
#
# COMPACT_ATOMS: atom_id res chain seq x y z
N MET A 1 -30.54 -17.34 13.58
CA MET A 1 -31.76 -16.53 13.37
C MET A 1 -31.36 -15.12 12.97
N SER A 2 -32.10 -14.56 12.02
CA SER A 2 -31.66 -13.54 11.05
C SER A 2 -31.64 -12.11 11.59
N LYS A 3 -30.49 -11.43 11.55
CA LYS A 3 -30.43 -9.95 11.53
C LYS A 3 -30.51 -9.39 10.09
N ARG A 4 -30.91 -10.22 9.11
CA ARG A 4 -31.09 -9.85 7.69
C ARG A 4 -32.45 -9.20 7.40
N PHE A 5 -33.23 -8.82 8.41
CA PHE A 5 -34.64 -8.39 8.22
C PHE A 5 -34.91 -6.89 8.47
N LEU A 6 -34.06 -6.16 9.19
CA LEU A 6 -34.30 -4.72 9.45
C LEU A 6 -33.54 -3.76 8.52
N ARG A 7 -33.02 -4.28 7.40
CA ARG A 7 -32.34 -3.47 6.38
C ARG A 7 -32.94 -3.72 5.00
N LYS A 8 -34.27 -3.82 4.91
CA LYS A 8 -34.98 -4.08 3.65
C LYS A 8 -36.20 -3.20 3.35
N ILE A 9 -36.74 -2.37 4.25
CA ILE A 9 -38.06 -1.73 4.01
C ILE A 9 -38.14 -0.25 4.45
N PHE A 10 -37.11 0.55 4.25
CA PHE A 10 -37.28 2.02 4.17
C PHE A 10 -36.56 2.57 2.93
N PHE A 11 -36.79 1.88 1.82
CA PHE A 11 -36.64 2.40 0.46
C PHE A 11 -37.90 3.21 0.11
N GLY A 12 -38.01 4.42 0.67
CA GLY A 12 -39.12 5.31 0.34
C GLY A 12 -38.80 6.74 0.75
N LEU A 13 -38.24 7.51 -0.19
CA LEU A 13 -38.08 8.98 -0.15
C LEU A 13 -36.95 9.58 0.70
N LEU A 14 -35.73 9.03 0.63
CA LEU A 14 -34.53 9.84 0.91
C LEU A 14 -33.31 9.37 0.10
N SER A 15 -33.39 9.60 -1.21
CA SER A 15 -32.30 9.39 -2.16
C SER A 15 -31.26 10.50 -2.01
N ILE A 16 -30.33 10.41 -1.07
CA ILE A 16 -29.11 11.23 -1.11
C ILE A 16 -27.92 10.33 -0.80
N TRP A 17 -27.33 9.81 -1.89
CA TRP A 17 -25.89 9.72 -2.12
C TRP A 17 -25.00 9.77 -0.88
N LEU A 18 -25.05 8.74 -0.03
CA LEU A 18 -23.94 8.49 0.89
C LEU A 18 -22.81 7.94 0.01
N GLY A 19 -21.91 8.85 -0.36
CA GLY A 19 -20.87 8.64 -1.36
C GLY A 19 -20.14 7.33 -1.17
N LEU A 20 -19.79 6.72 -2.30
CA LEU A 20 -18.65 5.80 -2.32
C LEU A 20 -17.46 6.56 -1.76
N LEU A 21 -17.08 6.28 -0.51
CA LEU A 21 -15.75 6.62 -0.02
C LEU A 21 -14.79 5.70 -0.77
N SER A 22 -14.28 6.17 -1.90
CA SER A 22 -13.15 5.54 -2.59
C SER A 22 -11.95 5.65 -1.66
N ALA A 23 -11.42 4.53 -1.18
CA ALA A 23 -10.12 4.51 -0.53
C ALA A 23 -9.06 4.59 -1.64
N GLU A 24 -8.70 5.81 -2.03
CA GLU A 24 -7.65 6.07 -3.00
C GLU A 24 -6.31 5.87 -2.30
N GLY A 25 -5.81 4.63 -2.29
CA GLY A 25 -4.45 4.35 -1.87
C GLY A 25 -3.49 4.79 -2.96
N THR A 26 -2.70 5.83 -2.74
CA THR A 26 -1.59 6.17 -3.63
C THR A 26 -0.56 5.04 -3.57
N ALA A 27 -0.48 4.23 -4.62
CA ALA A 27 0.57 3.24 -4.73
C ALA A 27 1.92 3.97 -4.85
N VAL A 28 2.83 3.73 -3.91
CA VAL A 28 4.21 4.24 -3.99
C VAL A 28 4.97 3.34 -4.98
N PRO A 29 5.50 3.89 -6.10
CA PRO A 29 6.22 3.09 -7.08
C PRO A 29 7.56 2.61 -6.51
N ILE A 30 7.88 1.34 -6.78
CA ILE A 30 9.19 0.75 -6.47
C ILE A 30 9.91 0.49 -7.79
N ILE A 31 11.06 1.13 -7.99
CA ILE A 31 11.89 1.04 -9.18
C ILE A 31 12.99 -0.01 -8.97
N GLY A 32 13.27 -0.80 -10.01
CA GLY A 32 14.32 -1.81 -10.00
C GLY A 32 13.76 -3.22 -9.98
N ARG A 33 14.44 -4.12 -9.26
CA ARG A 33 14.05 -5.53 -9.20
C ARG A 33 12.78 -5.75 -8.37
N PRO A 34 12.03 -6.85 -8.61
CA PRO A 34 10.75 -7.08 -7.96
C PRO A 34 10.83 -7.06 -6.43
N CYS A 35 9.79 -6.52 -5.81
CA CYS A 35 9.51 -6.60 -4.37
C CYS A 35 8.11 -7.18 -4.14
N LYS A 36 7.90 -7.79 -2.98
CA LYS A 36 6.64 -8.40 -2.54
C LYS A 36 6.36 -8.08 -1.08
N ASN A 37 5.16 -8.42 -0.61
CA ASN A 37 4.73 -8.25 0.78
C ASN A 37 4.86 -6.80 1.29
N CYS A 38 4.70 -5.83 0.39
CA CYS A 38 4.86 -4.42 0.69
C CYS A 38 3.74 -3.88 1.57
N LYS A 39 4.12 -3.12 2.60
CA LYS A 39 3.21 -2.44 3.53
C LYS A 39 3.73 -1.04 3.81
N VAL A 40 2.82 -0.07 3.90
CA VAL A 40 3.13 1.31 4.30
C VAL A 40 2.39 1.61 5.59
N VAL A 41 3.11 2.11 6.59
CA VAL A 41 2.54 2.61 7.84
C VAL A 41 2.34 4.11 7.70
N GLN A 42 1.10 4.55 7.43
CA GLN A 42 0.79 5.96 7.18
C GLN A 42 1.16 6.89 8.35
N ALA A 43 1.18 6.39 9.59
CA ALA A 43 1.55 7.21 10.75
C ALA A 43 3.03 7.59 10.79
N THR A 44 3.89 6.88 10.06
CA THR A 44 5.34 7.07 10.07
C THR A 44 5.96 7.16 8.68
N ASP A 45 5.13 7.07 7.62
CA ASP A 45 5.54 6.94 6.22
C ASP A 45 6.59 5.83 5.96
N VAL A 46 6.65 4.82 6.83
CA VAL A 46 7.60 3.72 6.66
C VAL A 46 6.97 2.68 5.74
N MET A 47 7.61 2.46 4.60
CA MET A 47 7.37 1.31 3.74
C MET A 47 8.29 0.16 4.14
N THR A 48 7.75 -1.05 4.21
CA THR A 48 8.51 -2.29 4.38
C THR A 48 8.13 -3.27 3.28
N CYS A 49 9.11 -3.90 2.64
CA CYS A 49 8.92 -4.93 1.61
C CYS A 49 10.02 -6.02 1.68
N GLU A 50 9.76 -7.18 1.07
CA GLU A 50 10.80 -8.17 0.74
C GLU A 50 11.18 -7.99 -0.73
N CYS A 51 12.48 -7.84 -1.02
CA CYS A 51 12.96 -7.44 -2.34
C CYS A 51 13.99 -8.42 -2.89
N LYS A 52 13.99 -8.62 -4.21
CA LYS A 52 15.01 -9.44 -4.87
C LYS A 52 16.36 -8.72 -4.93
N ASN A 53 17.44 -9.41 -4.56
CA ASN A 53 18.82 -8.96 -4.77
C ASN A 53 19.28 -9.18 -6.24
N LYS A 54 20.54 -8.86 -6.52
CA LYS A 54 21.14 -9.00 -7.86
C LYS A 54 21.30 -10.44 -8.32
N ASN A 55 21.40 -11.37 -7.38
CA ASN A 55 21.46 -12.82 -7.63
C ASN A 55 20.07 -13.42 -7.88
N GLY A 56 19.00 -12.67 -7.57
CA GLY A 56 17.61 -13.10 -7.74
C GLY A 56 16.98 -13.70 -6.48
N ASP A 57 17.73 -13.76 -5.38
CA ASP A 57 17.26 -14.24 -4.09
C ASP A 57 16.39 -13.17 -3.40
N TRP A 58 15.42 -13.61 -2.61
CA TRP A 58 14.61 -12.73 -1.79
C TRP A 58 15.37 -12.39 -0.51
N GLU A 59 15.68 -11.11 -0.33
CA GLU A 59 16.19 -10.62 0.94
C GLU A 59 15.06 -10.52 1.97
N GLY A 60 15.43 -10.59 3.25
CA GLY A 60 14.51 -10.30 4.35
C GLY A 60 13.90 -8.90 4.25
N ALA A 61 12.88 -8.65 5.07
CA ALA A 61 12.15 -7.38 5.06
C ALA A 61 13.10 -6.17 5.19
N SER A 62 13.06 -5.29 4.19
CA SER A 62 13.76 -4.01 4.18
C SER A 62 12.75 -2.89 4.34
N SER A 63 13.16 -1.80 5.01
CA SER A 63 12.31 -0.63 5.25
C SER A 63 12.95 0.66 4.76
N VAL A 64 12.12 1.62 4.39
CA VAL A 64 12.51 2.99 4.05
C VAL A 64 11.38 3.96 4.42
N ASN A 65 11.72 5.16 4.83
CA ASN A 65 10.74 6.24 4.96
C ASN A 65 10.45 6.82 3.57
N VAL A 66 9.23 6.64 3.06
CA VAL A 66 8.87 7.08 1.71
C VAL A 66 8.69 8.59 1.62
N GLY A 67 8.38 9.24 2.75
CA GLY A 67 8.32 10.71 2.83
C GLY A 67 9.66 11.37 2.50
N ASP A 68 10.77 10.68 2.78
CA ASP A 68 12.12 11.17 2.50
C ASP A 68 12.53 11.00 1.02
N CYS A 69 11.82 10.15 0.25
CA CYS A 69 12.21 9.78 -1.12
C CYS A 69 11.57 10.64 -2.21
N GLY A 70 10.62 11.51 -1.86
CA GLY A 70 9.98 12.47 -2.74
C GLY A 70 9.01 11.87 -3.76
N ALA A 71 9.48 11.01 -4.67
CA ALA A 71 8.69 10.51 -5.81
C ALA A 71 8.64 8.98 -5.95
N ALA A 72 9.72 8.27 -5.60
CA ALA A 72 9.80 6.83 -5.79
C ALA A 72 10.75 6.18 -4.79
N VAL A 73 10.55 4.89 -4.57
CA VAL A 73 11.47 4.03 -3.81
C VAL A 73 12.21 3.13 -4.79
N PHE A 74 13.45 2.77 -4.46
CA PHE A 74 14.29 1.91 -5.28
C PHE A 74 14.63 0.63 -4.53
N ASN A 75 14.62 -0.50 -5.24
CA ASN A 75 15.24 -1.73 -4.77
C ASN A 75 16.72 -1.75 -5.19
N CYS A 76 17.61 -1.50 -4.23
CA CYS A 76 19.05 -1.51 -4.40
C CYS A 76 19.65 -2.79 -3.79
N ASP A 77 19.85 -3.81 -4.64
CA ASP A 77 20.39 -5.12 -4.26
C ASP A 77 19.64 -5.76 -3.08
N GLY A 78 18.31 -5.70 -3.11
CA GLY A 78 17.42 -6.26 -2.09
C GLY A 78 17.15 -5.35 -0.89
N LYS A 79 17.63 -4.09 -0.93
CA LYS A 79 17.35 -3.06 0.10
C LYS A 79 16.55 -1.91 -0.48
N LEU A 80 15.47 -1.51 0.20
CA LEU A 80 14.71 -0.31 -0.15
C LEU A 80 15.53 0.95 0.16
N LYS A 81 15.62 1.88 -0.80
CA LYS A 81 16.29 3.19 -0.65
C LYS A 81 15.59 4.26 -1.48
N CYS A 82 15.88 5.53 -1.21
CA CYS A 82 15.42 6.64 -2.07
C CYS A 82 16.21 6.78 -3.38
N PHE A 83 17.39 6.15 -3.48
CA PHE A 83 18.20 6.04 -4.70
C PHE A 83 19.20 4.89 -4.55
N CYS A 84 19.67 4.34 -5.68
CA CYS A 84 20.78 3.40 -5.71
C CYS A 84 22.06 4.13 -6.10
N LEU A 85 23.15 3.85 -5.38
CA LEU A 85 24.51 4.27 -5.73
C LEU A 85 25.18 3.23 -6.61
#